data_AF-A0A1F2W8Q4-F1
#
_entry.id   AF-A0A1F2W8Q4-F1
#
_cell.length_a   1.000
_cell.length_b   1.000
_cell.length_c   1.000
_cell.angle_alpha   90.00
_cell.angle_beta   90.00
_cell.angle_gamma   90.00
#
_symmetry.space_group_name_H-M   'P 1'
#
loop_
_entity.id
_entity.type
_entity.pdbx_description
1 polymer ?
#
loop_
_entity_poly.entity_id
_entity_poly.type
_entity_poly.pdbx_seq_one_letter_code
_entity_poly.pdbx_strand_id
1 'polypeptide(L)'
;MDTTVALTRFQAALEQQMALAAGDQAVETAGLALVAAAQPALRALAFDLAEQAATEVRAQLPGYVVEVVLEQGDPVLRVRSEEAPGRGPGEEAADARITLRISPRLKEIVEEAAAEHGESLNAWLVRTLSAHGGRQHSRGRRMEGTIET
;
A
#
# COMPACT_ATOMS: atom_id res chain seq x y z
N MET A 1 -15.31 6.45 -2.63
CA MET A 1 -16.50 6.37 -3.50
C MET A 1 -16.67 4.90 -3.82
N ASP A 2 -17.83 4.30 -3.56
CA ASP A 2 -18.00 2.84 -3.72
C ASP A 2 -18.35 2.53 -5.18
N THR A 3 -17.33 2.12 -5.94
CA THR A 3 -17.42 1.91 -7.40
C THR A 3 -18.30 0.72 -7.77
N THR A 4 -18.32 -0.35 -6.97
CA THR A 4 -19.24 -1.47 -7.14
C THR A 4 -20.69 -1.03 -7.01
N VAL A 5 -21.01 -0.18 -6.03
CA VAL A 5 -22.37 0.37 -5.88
C VAL A 5 -22.76 1.24 -7.08
N ALA A 6 -21.85 2.09 -7.56
CA ALA A 6 -22.08 2.91 -8.74
C ALA A 6 -22.30 2.07 -10.01
N LEU A 7 -21.50 1.02 -10.19
CA LEU A 7 -21.60 0.11 -11.35
C LEU A 7 -22.90 -0.70 -11.32
N THR A 8 -23.28 -1.20 -10.14
CA THR A 8 -24.55 -1.92 -9.95
C THR A 8 -25.75 -1.02 -10.25
N ARG A 9 -25.70 0.24 -9.81
CA ARG A 9 -26.74 1.23 -10.11
C ARG A 9 -26.82 1.55 -11.60
N PHE A 10 -25.67 1.68 -12.26
CA PHE A 10 -25.61 1.92 -13.71
C PHE A 10 -26.18 0.74 -14.51
N GLN A 11 -25.82 -0.49 -14.12
CA GLN A 11 -26.37 -1.71 -14.71
C GLN A 11 -27.89 -1.79 -14.52
N ALA A 12 -28.39 -1.58 -13.30
CA ALA A 12 -29.84 -1.59 -13.03
C ALA A 12 -30.59 -0.51 -13.84
N ALA A 13 -29.98 0.66 -14.04
CA ALA A 13 -30.55 1.71 -14.88
C ALA A 13 -30.61 1.29 -16.36
N LEU A 14 -29.55 0.66 -16.88
CA LEU A 14 -29.53 0.11 -18.24
C LEU A 14 -30.58 -0.98 -18.43
N GLU A 15 -30.69 -1.92 -17.49
CA GLU A 15 -31.70 -2.98 -17.50
C GLU A 15 -33.12 -2.40 -17.51
N GLN A 16 -33.38 -1.39 -16.67
CA GLN A 16 -34.68 -0.70 -16.64
C GLN A 16 -34.98 0.02 -17.96
N GLN A 17 -33.99 0.68 -18.58
CA GLN A 17 -34.17 1.34 -19.87
C GLN A 17 -34.40 0.34 -21.01
N MET A 18 -33.73 -0.81 -20.97
CA MET A 18 -33.95 -1.89 -21.95
C MET A 18 -35.34 -2.49 -21.82
N ALA A 19 -35.81 -2.77 -20.60
CA ALA A 19 -37.16 -3.29 -20.35
C ALA A 19 -38.28 -2.33 -20.81
N LEU A 20 -38.02 -1.02 -20.81
CA LEU A 20 -38.96 -0.01 -21.31
C LEU A 20 -38.92 0.15 -22.84
N ALA A 21 -37.79 -0.19 -23.48
CA ALA A 21 -37.56 0.00 -24.91
C ALA A 21 -37.76 -1.28 -25.74
N ALA A 22 -37.58 -2.45 -25.13
CA ALA A 22 -37.68 -3.76 -25.77
C ALA A 22 -39.01 -4.42 -25.42
N GLY A 23 -39.84 -4.68 -26.44
CA GLY A 23 -40.97 -5.61 -26.34
C GLY A 23 -40.61 -7.04 -26.77
N ASP A 24 -39.32 -7.30 -27.03
CA ASP A 24 -38.80 -8.54 -27.60
C ASP A 24 -37.74 -9.15 -26.67
N GLN A 25 -38.01 -10.39 -26.22
CA GLN A 25 -37.16 -11.16 -25.34
C GLN A 25 -35.76 -11.42 -25.93
N ALA A 26 -35.62 -11.49 -27.25
CA ALA A 26 -34.32 -11.64 -27.90
C ALA A 26 -33.44 -10.40 -27.73
N VAL A 27 -34.04 -9.21 -27.79
CA VAL A 27 -33.35 -7.93 -27.59
C VAL A 27 -32.92 -7.76 -26.13
N GLU A 28 -33.80 -8.12 -25.18
CA GLU A 28 -33.45 -8.12 -23.75
C GLU A 28 -32.28 -9.05 -23.44
N THR A 29 -32.32 -10.27 -23.98
CA THR A 29 -31.25 -11.27 -23.78
C THR A 29 -29.91 -10.78 -24.36
N ALA A 30 -29.93 -10.20 -25.57
CA ALA A 30 -28.75 -9.63 -26.19
C ALA A 30 -28.20 -8.42 -25.40
N GLY A 31 -29.09 -7.58 -24.86
CA GLY A 31 -28.74 -6.44 -24.02
C GLY A 31 -28.04 -6.84 -22.72
N LEU A 32 -28.59 -7.82 -22.01
CA LEU A 32 -27.97 -8.37 -20.79
C LEU A 32 -26.60 -8.99 -21.08
N ALA A 33 -26.47 -9.73 -22.18
CA ALA A 33 -25.19 -10.30 -22.60
C ALA A 33 -24.14 -9.21 -22.91
N LEU A 34 -24.56 -8.11 -23.54
CA LEU A 34 -23.70 -6.96 -23.82
C LEU A 34 -23.22 -6.29 -22.52
N VAL A 35 -24.11 -6.07 -21.55
CA VAL A 35 -23.76 -5.47 -20.26
C VAL A 35 -22.77 -6.36 -19.50
N ALA A 36 -23.00 -7.68 -19.46
CA ALA A 36 -22.09 -8.63 -18.86
C ALA A 36 -20.71 -8.61 -19.54
N ALA A 37 -20.68 -8.54 -20.88
CA ALA A 37 -19.43 -8.44 -21.64
C ALA A 37 -18.71 -7.09 -21.43
N ALA A 38 -19.44 -6.01 -21.17
CA ALA A 38 -18.90 -4.68 -20.92
C ALA A 38 -18.37 -4.49 -19.48
N GLN A 39 -18.73 -5.37 -18.54
CA GLN A 39 -18.36 -5.26 -17.13
C GLN A 39 -16.85 -5.04 -16.89
N PRO A 40 -15.91 -5.75 -17.56
CA PRO A 40 -14.47 -5.51 -17.39
C PRO A 40 -14.04 -4.12 -17.88
N ALA A 41 -14.58 -3.64 -19.01
CA ALA A 41 -14.27 -2.33 -19.55
C ALA A 41 -14.81 -1.20 -18.65
N LEU A 42 -16.00 -1.37 -18.09
CA LEU A 42 -16.57 -0.42 -17.12
C LEU A 42 -15.75 -0.35 -15.82
N ARG A 43 -15.21 -1.48 -15.35
CA ARG A 43 -14.28 -1.49 -14.21
C ARG A 43 -12.99 -0.77 -14.52
N ALA A 44 -12.41 -0.99 -15.70
CA ALA A 44 -11.21 -0.27 -16.13
C ALA A 44 -11.47 1.25 -16.16
N LEU A 45 -12.59 1.68 -16.74
CA LEU A 45 -12.99 3.09 -16.74
C LEU A 45 -13.15 3.66 -15.32
N ALA A 46 -13.72 2.90 -14.40
CA ALA A 46 -13.84 3.33 -13.00
C ALA A 46 -12.47 3.52 -12.34
N PHE A 47 -11.50 2.67 -12.66
CA PHE A 47 -10.12 2.78 -12.19
C PHE A 47 -9.42 4.02 -12.77
N ASP A 48 -9.53 4.24 -14.09
CA ASP A 48 -8.97 5.44 -14.75
C ASP A 48 -9.53 6.74 -14.15
N LEU A 49 -10.84 6.78 -13.88
CA LEU A 49 -11.48 7.92 -13.22
C LEU A 49 -11.00 8.11 -11.78
N ALA A 50 -10.77 7.02 -11.03
CA ALA A 50 -10.22 7.09 -9.69
C ALA A 50 -8.78 7.61 -9.68
N GLU A 51 -7.95 7.22 -10.66
CA GLU A 51 -6.58 7.72 -10.82
C GLU A 51 -6.55 9.21 -11.18
N GLN A 52 -7.44 9.63 -12.08
CA GLN A 52 -7.58 11.05 -12.41
C GLN A 52 -7.98 11.85 -11.16
N ALA A 53 -8.99 11.38 -10.42
CA ALA A 53 -9.41 12.01 -9.17
C ALA A 53 -8.29 12.05 -8.12
N ALA A 54 -7.50 10.98 -7.98
CA ALA A 54 -6.34 10.94 -7.09
C ALA A 54 -5.33 12.04 -7.43
N THR A 55 -5.07 12.25 -8.72
CA THR A 55 -4.15 13.28 -9.20
C THR A 55 -4.65 14.69 -8.89
N GLU A 56 -5.94 14.95 -9.10
CA GLU A 56 -6.57 16.23 -8.78
C GLU A 56 -6.61 16.51 -7.27
N VAL A 57 -6.87 15.49 -6.44
CA VAL A 57 -6.87 15.61 -4.99
C VAL A 57 -5.45 15.80 -4.45
N ARG A 58 -4.46 15.08 -4.98
CA ARG A 58 -3.04 15.24 -4.63
C ARG A 58 -2.56 16.67 -4.90
N ALA A 59 -2.97 17.27 -6.02
CA ALA A 59 -2.63 18.66 -6.35
C ALA A 59 -3.18 19.68 -5.33
N GLN A 60 -4.24 19.32 -4.59
CA GLN A 60 -4.88 20.18 -3.59
C GLN A 60 -4.42 19.90 -2.15
N LEU A 61 -3.68 18.81 -1.91
CA LEU A 61 -3.22 18.38 -0.59
C LEU A 61 -1.70 18.31 -0.54
N PRO A 62 -0.99 19.46 -0.46
CA PRO A 62 0.46 19.47 -0.30
C PRO A 62 0.88 18.79 1.01
N GLY A 63 1.93 17.97 0.97
CA GLY A 63 2.40 17.20 2.13
C GLY A 63 1.56 15.96 2.42
N TYR A 64 0.70 15.54 1.50
CA TYR A 64 0.00 14.25 1.56
C TYR A 64 0.18 13.48 0.25
N VAL A 65 0.40 12.16 0.38
CA VAL A 65 0.38 11.22 -0.74
C VAL A 65 -1.03 10.66 -0.87
N VAL A 66 -1.59 10.77 -2.07
CA VAL A 66 -2.89 10.19 -2.43
C VAL A 66 -2.66 9.06 -3.42
N GLU A 67 -3.04 7.84 -3.04
CA GLU A 67 -2.90 6.62 -3.83
C GLU A 67 -4.27 6.02 -4.12
N VAL A 68 -4.41 5.36 -5.27
CA VAL A 68 -5.55 4.48 -5.54
C VAL A 68 -5.14 3.07 -5.13
N VAL A 69 -5.85 2.49 -4.18
CA VAL A 69 -5.66 1.10 -3.74
C VAL A 69 -6.90 0.29 -4.07
N LEU A 70 -6.73 -1.00 -4.36
CA LEU A 70 -7.85 -1.91 -4.53
C LEU A 70 -8.21 -2.53 -3.18
N GLU A 71 -9.42 -2.29 -2.70
CA GLU A 71 -10.00 -2.96 -1.53
C GLU A 71 -11.20 -3.78 -1.97
N GLN A 72 -11.17 -5.09 -1.70
CA GLN A 72 -12.23 -6.02 -2.13
C GLN A 72 -12.55 -5.99 -3.65
N GLY A 73 -11.61 -5.49 -4.47
CA GLY A 73 -11.78 -5.35 -5.92
C GLY A 73 -12.28 -3.98 -6.38
N ASP A 74 -12.48 -3.03 -5.46
CA ASP A 74 -12.90 -1.67 -5.73
C ASP A 74 -11.76 -0.66 -5.54
N PRO A 75 -11.56 0.30 -6.48
CA PRO A 75 -10.63 1.41 -6.27
C PRO A 75 -11.07 2.35 -5.15
N VAL A 76 -10.21 2.50 -4.16
CA VAL A 76 -10.37 3.39 -3.01
C VAL A 76 -9.21 4.39 -2.97
N LEU A 77 -9.52 5.66 -2.74
CA LEU A 77 -8.51 6.70 -2.51
C LEU A 77 -7.99 6.60 -1.08
N ARG A 78 -6.70 6.37 -0.93
CA ARG A 78 -6.00 6.37 0.35
C ARG A 78 -5.11 7.60 0.44
N VAL A 79 -5.30 8.38 1.49
CA VAL A 79 -4.52 9.59 1.77
C VAL A 79 -3.59 9.30 2.95
N ARG A 80 -2.30 9.60 2.79
CA ARG A 80 -1.26 9.43 3.82
C ARG A 80 -0.47 10.72 3.95
N SER A 81 -0.03 11.07 5.15
CA SER A 81 0.91 12.17 5.36
C SER A 81 2.22 11.84 4.64
N GLU A 82 2.75 12.80 3.89
CA GLU A 82 4.11 12.76 3.33
C GLU A 82 5.08 13.17 4.46
N GLU A 83 5.15 12.34 5.50
CA GLU A 83 6.14 12.53 6.57
C GLU A 83 7.53 12.23 6.00
N ALA A 84 8.39 13.25 5.92
CA ALA A 84 9.79 13.08 5.54
C ALA A 84 10.45 12.03 6.46
N PRO A 85 11.31 11.12 5.94
CA PRO A 85 11.89 10.05 6.73
C PRO A 85 12.77 10.64 7.82
N GLY A 86 12.24 10.65 9.05
CA GLY A 86 12.90 11.31 10.17
C GLY A 86 12.12 11.22 11.47
N ARG A 87 12.28 10.08 12.16
CA ARG A 87 12.22 9.91 13.63
C ARG A 87 10.89 9.50 14.28
N GLY A 88 10.78 8.19 14.56
CA GLY A 88 9.98 7.56 15.63
C GLY A 88 10.15 6.03 15.55
N PRO A 89 10.32 5.28 16.67
CA PRO A 89 10.52 3.84 16.60
C PRO A 89 9.25 3.17 16.05
N GLY A 90 9.41 2.48 14.93
CA GLY A 90 8.33 2.03 14.08
C GLY A 90 7.51 0.88 14.65
N GLU A 91 6.20 1.04 14.54
CA GLU A 91 5.28 -0.05 14.19
C GLU A 91 5.13 -0.17 12.65
N GLU A 92 6.21 0.10 11.91
CA GLU A 92 6.42 -0.59 10.64
C GLU A 92 6.68 -2.05 10.99
N ALA A 93 5.61 -2.83 10.96
CA ALA A 93 5.63 -4.27 11.14
C ALA A 93 6.70 -4.90 10.23
N ALA A 94 7.89 -5.13 10.78
CA ALA A 94 8.90 -6.09 10.36
C ALA A 94 8.90 -6.52 8.87
N ASP A 95 8.86 -5.58 7.92
CA ASP A 95 8.72 -5.91 6.50
C ASP A 95 10.06 -6.26 5.84
N ALA A 96 11.16 -6.05 6.56
CA ALA A 96 12.51 -6.44 6.15
C ALA A 96 12.85 -7.86 6.64
N ARG A 97 12.74 -8.85 5.74
CA ARG A 97 13.20 -10.23 6.01
C ARG A 97 14.68 -10.40 5.66
N ILE A 98 15.49 -10.83 6.63
CA ILE A 98 16.93 -11.07 6.46
C ILE A 98 17.22 -12.56 6.65
N THR A 99 17.95 -13.17 5.71
CA THR A 99 18.52 -14.53 5.86
C THR A 99 19.99 -14.42 6.20
N LEU A 100 20.38 -14.82 7.41
CA LEU A 100 21.77 -14.76 7.88
C LEU A 100 22.43 -16.13 7.87
N ARG A 101 23.64 -16.23 7.31
CA ARG A 101 24.50 -17.42 7.41
C ARG A 101 25.55 -17.19 8.49
N ILE A 102 25.48 -17.96 9.57
CA ILE A 102 26.44 -17.92 10.69
C ILE A 102 27.12 -19.27 10.87
N SER A 103 28.22 -19.28 11.61
CA SER A 103 28.89 -20.53 12.01
C SER A 103 28.01 -21.33 12.98
N PRO A 104 28.13 -22.68 13.01
CA PRO A 104 27.35 -23.53 13.92
C PRO A 104 27.53 -23.14 15.39
N ARG A 105 28.78 -22.86 15.80
CA ARG A 105 29.10 -22.42 17.16
C ARG A 105 28.40 -21.12 17.55
N LEU A 106 28.28 -20.16 16.62
CA LEU A 106 27.61 -18.89 16.92
C LEU A 106 26.10 -19.08 17.04
N LYS A 107 25.51 -19.98 16.26
CA LYS A 107 24.10 -20.34 16.39
C LYS A 107 23.79 -20.89 17.79
N GLU A 108 24.60 -21.83 18.27
CA GLU A 108 24.43 -22.43 19.61
C GLU A 108 24.47 -21.39 20.72
N ILE A 109 25.48 -20.51 20.71
CA ILE A 109 25.64 -19.45 21.72
C ILE A 109 24.42 -18.52 21.77
N VAL A 110 23.88 -18.15 20.61
CA VAL A 110 22.74 -17.23 20.52
C VAL A 110 21.43 -17.92 20.95
N GLU A 111 21.26 -19.21 20.65
CA GLU A 111 20.09 -19.98 21.10
C GLU A 111 20.09 -20.18 22.62
N GLU A 112 21.24 -20.48 23.21
CA GLU A 112 21.41 -20.60 24.66
C GLU A 112 21.08 -19.26 25.35
N ALA A 113 21.64 -18.16 24.85
CA ALA A 113 21.37 -16.83 25.41
C ALA A 113 19.89 -16.41 25.28
N ALA A 114 19.20 -16.79 24.20
CA ALA A 114 17.78 -16.56 24.06
C ALA A 114 16.95 -17.41 25.05
N ALA A 115 17.33 -18.67 25.25
CA ALA A 115 16.69 -19.58 26.19
C ALA A 115 16.82 -19.13 27.65
N GLU A 116 18.00 -18.64 28.06
CA GLU A 116 18.22 -18.04 29.39
C GLU A 116 17.28 -16.87 29.69
N HIS A 117 16.91 -16.11 28.65
CA HIS A 117 16.00 -14.96 28.77
C HIS A 117 14.54 -15.34 28.57
N GLY A 118 14.22 -16.61 28.28
CA GLY A 118 12.86 -17.09 28.05
C GLY A 118 12.21 -16.51 26.78
N GLU A 119 13.00 -16.15 25.79
CA GLU A 119 12.54 -15.44 24.60
C GLU A 119 12.78 -16.22 23.32
N SER A 120 12.03 -15.87 22.26
CA SER A 120 12.36 -16.37 20.92
C SER A 120 13.71 -15.82 20.45
N LEU A 121 14.45 -16.61 19.69
CA LEU A 121 15.70 -16.22 19.04
C LEU A 121 15.57 -14.87 18.31
N ASN A 122 14.47 -14.67 17.58
CA ASN A 122 14.22 -13.43 16.85
C ASN A 122 14.02 -12.24 17.79
N ALA A 123 13.21 -12.39 18.85
CA ALA A 123 12.98 -11.32 19.83
C ALA A 123 14.26 -10.93 20.56
N TRP A 124 15.06 -11.92 20.96
CA TRP A 124 16.33 -11.72 21.63
C TRP A 124 17.34 -11.00 20.72
N LEU A 125 17.43 -11.41 19.44
CA LEU A 125 18.30 -10.78 18.44
C LEU A 125 17.90 -9.33 18.17
N VAL A 126 16.62 -9.08 17.96
CA VAL A 126 16.10 -7.73 17.69
C VAL A 126 16.39 -6.80 18.87
N ARG A 127 16.11 -7.21 20.11
CA ARG A 127 16.44 -6.40 21.30
C ARG A 127 17.94 -6.15 21.38
N THR A 128 18.76 -7.19 21.26
CA THR A 128 20.21 -7.09 21.43
C THR A 128 20.83 -6.19 20.37
N LEU A 129 20.46 -6.34 19.10
CA LEU A 129 20.95 -5.50 18.02
C LEU A 129 20.45 -4.06 18.16
N SER A 130 19.21 -3.84 18.59
CA SER A 130 18.67 -2.49 18.84
C SER A 130 19.42 -1.76 19.94
N ALA A 131 19.83 -2.47 21.00
CA ALA A 131 20.62 -1.89 22.08
C ALA A 131 22.04 -1.49 21.65
N HIS A 132 22.62 -2.14 20.63
CA HIS A 132 24.00 -1.91 20.19
C HIS A 132 24.11 -1.04 18.93
N GLY A 133 23.06 -1.00 18.08
CA GLY A 133 23.05 -0.29 16.79
C GLY A 133 22.83 1.23 16.86
N GLY A 134 22.44 1.77 18.02
CA GLY A 134 22.06 3.17 18.18
C GLY A 134 23.20 4.21 18.14
N ARG A 135 24.47 3.82 17.96
CA ARG A 135 25.60 4.77 17.87
C ARG A 135 25.98 5.06 16.43
N GLN A 136 25.19 5.90 15.75
CA GLN A 136 25.65 6.56 14.52
C GLN A 136 26.79 7.52 14.88
N HIS A 137 27.97 7.27 14.31
CA HIS A 137 29.14 8.12 14.42
C HIS A 137 28.91 9.41 13.61
N SER A 138 28.20 10.38 14.17
CA SER A 138 28.10 11.72 13.59
C SER A 138 29.43 12.46 13.81
N ARG A 139 30.34 12.40 12.84
CA ARG A 139 31.44 13.36 12.70
C ARG A 139 31.77 13.63 11.23
N GLY A 140 30.81 14.18 10.50
CA GLY A 140 31.10 15.03 9.35
C GLY A 140 31.65 16.37 9.85
N ARG A 141 32.97 16.45 10.09
CA ARG A 141 33.65 17.71 10.39
C ARG A 141 33.77 18.48 9.07
N ARG A 142 32.78 19.33 8.77
CA ARG A 142 32.88 20.34 7.71
C ARG A 142 34.02 21.30 8.10
N MET A 143 35.14 21.22 7.39
CA MET A 143 36.20 22.22 7.45
C MET A 143 35.81 23.35 6.49
N GLU A 144 35.37 24.48 7.04
CA GLU A 144 35.39 25.75 6.32
C GLU A 144 36.71 26.43 6.67
N GLY A 145 37.71 26.24 5.81
CA GLY A 145 38.93 27.04 5.80
C GLY A 145 38.88 27.94 4.59
N THR A 146 38.64 29.23 4.79
CA THR A 146 38.80 30.24 3.74
C THR A 146 40.28 30.40 3.46
N ILE A 147 40.70 30.16 2.21
CA ILE A 147 42.05 30.48 1.74
C ILE A 147 42.05 31.97 1.44
N GLU A 148 42.65 32.77 2.32
CA GLU A 148 43.06 34.13 1.99
C GLU A 148 44.35 34.06 1.17
N THR A 149 44.39 34.81 0.05
CA THR A 149 45.56 34.97 -0.83
C THR A 149 46.18 36.34 -0.57
#